data_AF-A0A160TNM6-F1
#
_entry.id   AF-A0A160TNM6-F1
#
_cell.length_a   1.000
_cell.length_b   1.000
_cell.length_c   1.000
_cell.angle_alpha   90.00
_cell.angle_beta   90.00
_cell.angle_gamma   90.00
#
_symmetry.space_group_name_H-M   'P 1'
#
loop_
_entity.id
_entity.type
_entity.pdbx_description
1 polymer ?
#
loop_
_entity_poly.entity_id
_entity_poly.type
_entity_poly.pdbx_seq_one_letter_code
_entity_poly.pdbx_strand_id
1 'polypeptide(L)'
;MGMPRRRKNYAYRRYVDLCREQEVPAVSDRTFRVFIRDNYTERQEYERRFGRRAAWLKFGIFERRSPPERPLEEVEVDHCLIDLVVVHPESGRALGRPWLTALLDRATRMIVGVHLSFEAPSYASLQRALAHSPVEEGSLRARRY
;
A
#
# COMPACT_ATOMS: atom_id res chain seq x y z
N MET A 1 10.56 18.69 -14.08
CA MET A 1 11.21 19.81 -13.35
C MET A 1 10.83 19.67 -11.87
N GLY A 2 11.66 19.00 -11.06
CA GLY A 2 11.34 18.71 -9.66
C GLY A 2 11.53 19.94 -8.79
N MET A 3 10.47 20.43 -8.14
CA MET A 3 10.58 21.53 -7.19
C MET A 3 11.59 21.14 -6.08
N PRO A 4 12.63 21.95 -5.82
CA PRO A 4 13.72 21.56 -4.93
C PRO A 4 13.20 21.33 -3.50
N ARG A 5 13.70 20.26 -2.85
CA ARG A 5 13.41 19.90 -1.44
C ARG A 5 13.78 21.07 -0.52
N ARG A 6 12.87 22.00 -0.26
CA ARG A 6 13.07 23.07 0.72
C ARG A 6 12.99 22.46 2.12
N ARG A 7 14.14 22.38 2.79
CA ARG A 7 14.29 21.82 4.15
C ARG A 7 13.41 22.59 5.13
N LYS A 8 13.00 21.96 6.25
CA LYS A 8 12.18 22.61 7.30
C LYS A 8 12.80 23.94 7.79
N ASN A 9 14.13 24.04 7.79
CA ASN A 9 14.85 25.29 8.10
C ASN A 9 14.53 26.45 7.13
N TYR A 10 14.29 26.17 5.84
CA TYR A 10 13.85 27.18 4.89
C TYR A 10 12.46 27.72 5.24
N ALA A 11 11.54 26.82 5.60
CA ALA A 11 10.18 27.20 5.98
C ALA A 11 10.18 28.10 7.23
N TYR A 12 10.99 27.77 8.24
CA TYR A 12 11.12 28.61 9.44
C TYR A 12 11.74 29.98 9.12
N ARG A 13 12.80 30.04 8.29
CA ARG A 13 13.38 31.33 7.87
C ARG A 13 12.37 32.20 7.13
N ARG A 14 11.62 31.62 6.19
CA ARG A 14 10.59 32.36 5.46
C ARG A 14 9.45 32.83 6.38
N TYR A 15 9.08 32.03 7.37
CA TYR A 15 8.13 32.42 8.41
C TYR A 15 8.63 33.64 9.20
N VAL A 16 9.89 33.64 9.63
CA VAL A 16 10.49 34.79 10.33
C VAL A 16 10.52 36.04 9.45
N ASP A 17 10.87 35.91 8.18
CA ASP A 17 10.88 37.03 7.23
C ASP A 17 9.46 37.61 7.06
N LEU A 18 8.44 36.75 6.93
CA LEU A 18 7.03 37.17 6.84
C LEU A 18 6.55 37.85 8.13
N CYS A 19 6.95 37.36 9.30
CA CYS A 19 6.62 38.01 10.56
C CYS A 19 7.21 39.42 10.65
N ARG A 20 8.43 39.63 10.15
CA ARG A 20 9.05 40.96 10.06
C ARG A 20 8.31 41.88 9.11
N GLU A 21 7.94 41.37 7.93
CA GLU A 21 7.16 42.12 6.93
C GLU A 21 5.80 42.58 7.49
N GLN A 22 5.22 41.82 8.41
CA GLN A 22 3.92 42.10 9.03
C GLN A 22 4.05 42.74 10.43
N GLU A 23 5.26 43.10 10.86
CA GLU A 23 5.55 43.70 12.17
C GLU A 23 5.03 42.89 13.37
N VAL A 24 4.97 41.57 13.26
CA VAL A 24 4.54 40.66 14.33
C VAL A 24 5.72 39.87 14.91
N PRO A 25 5.72 39.57 16.22
CA PRO A 25 6.78 38.78 16.83
C PRO A 25 6.76 37.34 16.32
N ALA A 26 7.92 36.84 15.88
CA ALA A 26 8.09 35.45 15.47
C ALA A 26 8.24 34.52 16.68
N VAL A 27 7.65 33.33 16.61
CA VAL A 27 7.83 32.29 17.64
C VAL A 27 9.17 31.54 17.46
N SER A 28 9.60 30.82 18.49
CA SER A 28 10.80 29.97 18.44
C SER A 28 10.66 28.84 17.40
N ASP A 29 11.78 28.34 16.85
CA ASP A 29 11.79 27.20 15.91
C ASP A 29 11.11 25.96 16.52
N ARG A 30 11.29 25.74 17.83
CA ARG A 30 10.63 24.65 18.55
C ARG A 30 9.11 24.82 18.54
N THR A 31 8.61 26.00 18.89
CA THR A 31 7.18 26.31 18.89
C THR A 31 6.59 26.21 17.48
N PHE A 32 7.31 26.71 16.47
CA PHE A 32 6.91 26.61 15.07
C PHE A 32 6.77 25.15 14.63
N ARG A 33 7.75 24.28 14.95
CA ARG A 33 7.69 22.86 14.60
C ARG A 33 6.57 22.11 15.30
N VAL A 34 6.33 22.42 16.58
CA VAL A 34 5.21 21.89 17.36
C VAL A 34 3.89 22.31 16.72
N PHE A 35 3.74 23.60 16.39
CA PHE A 35 2.56 24.10 15.69
C PHE A 35 2.29 23.36 14.38
N ILE A 36 3.31 23.20 13.52
CA ILE A 36 3.13 22.48 12.25
C ILE A 36 2.69 21.03 12.49
N ARG A 37 3.33 20.33 13.43
CA ARG A 37 2.99 18.94 13.78
C ARG A 37 1.55 18.82 14.29
N ASP A 38 1.11 19.76 15.12
CA ASP A 38 -0.19 19.66 15.80
C ASP A 38 -1.35 20.18 14.94
N ASN A 39 -1.06 21.02 13.93
CA ASN A 39 -2.09 21.64 13.07
C ASN A 39 -2.16 21.07 11.65
N TYR A 40 -1.19 20.25 11.23
CA TYR A 40 -1.19 19.62 9.91
C TYR A 40 -1.01 18.12 10.00
N THR A 41 -1.91 17.41 9.32
CA THR A 41 -1.77 15.97 9.09
C THR A 41 -0.69 15.69 8.05
N GLU A 42 -0.10 14.49 8.08
CA GLU A 42 0.86 14.05 7.05
C GLU A 42 0.28 14.16 5.64
N ARG A 43 -1.02 13.87 5.49
CA ARG A 43 -1.75 14.01 4.23
C ARG A 43 -1.77 15.46 3.74
N GLN A 44 -2.11 16.42 4.60
CA GLN A 44 -2.14 17.84 4.23
C GLN A 44 -0.74 18.37 3.90
N GLU A 45 0.28 17.97 4.65
CA GLU A 45 1.67 18.31 4.32
C GLU A 45 2.08 17.76 2.95
N TYR A 46 1.73 16.51 2.68
CA TYR A 46 2.07 15.85 1.42
C TYR A 46 1.28 16.42 0.24
N GLU A 47 -0.01 16.73 0.43
CA GLU A 47 -0.85 17.38 -0.58
C GLU A 47 -0.32 18.75 -0.97
N ARG A 48 0.06 19.57 0.00
CA ARG A 48 0.68 20.88 -0.26
C ARG A 48 2.04 20.77 -0.99
N ARG A 49 2.72 19.62 -0.88
CA ARG A 49 4.03 19.39 -1.51
C ARG A 49 3.97 18.74 -2.88
N PHE A 50 3.04 17.80 -3.08
CA PHE A 50 3.00 16.92 -4.25
C PHE A 50 1.67 16.99 -5.00
N GLY A 51 0.71 17.78 -4.52
CA GLY A 51 -0.61 17.97 -5.11
C GLY A 51 -1.64 16.96 -4.61
N ARG A 52 -2.91 17.29 -4.84
CA ARG A 52 -4.07 16.51 -4.40
C ARG A 52 -4.07 15.09 -4.92
N ARG A 53 -3.70 14.88 -6.20
CA ARG A 53 -3.65 13.54 -6.81
C ARG A 53 -2.61 12.64 -6.12
N ALA A 54 -1.40 13.15 -5.90
CA ALA A 54 -0.35 12.39 -5.23
C ALA A 54 -0.74 12.05 -3.78
N ALA A 55 -1.34 13.00 -3.05
CA ALA A 55 -1.84 12.74 -1.70
C ALA A 55 -2.99 11.74 -1.68
N TRP A 56 -3.90 11.78 -2.65
CA TRP A 56 -4.95 10.78 -2.78
C TRP A 56 -4.38 9.39 -3.08
N LEU A 57 -3.39 9.28 -3.96
CA LEU A 57 -2.72 8.00 -4.23
C LEU A 57 -2.00 7.45 -2.99
N LYS A 58 -1.38 8.31 -2.18
CA LYS A 58 -0.63 7.88 -1.00
C LYS A 58 -1.52 7.59 0.23
N PHE A 59 -2.55 8.41 0.47
CA PHE A 59 -3.35 8.38 1.71
C PHE A 59 -4.84 8.10 1.50
N GLY A 60 -5.34 8.15 0.26
CA GLY A 60 -6.75 7.98 -0.08
C GLY A 60 -7.11 6.59 -0.61
N ILE A 61 -6.11 5.77 -0.95
CA ILE A 61 -6.34 4.40 -1.45
C ILE A 61 -6.49 3.39 -0.31
N PHE A 62 -5.82 3.64 0.82
CA PHE A 62 -5.73 2.67 1.90
C PHE A 62 -6.73 2.99 3.01
N GLU A 63 -7.87 2.30 3.00
CA GLU A 63 -8.74 2.24 4.16
C GLU A 63 -8.30 1.07 5.05
N ARG A 64 -7.88 1.39 6.28
CA ARG A 64 -7.62 0.34 7.28
C ARG A 64 -8.97 -0.18 7.77
N ARG A 65 -9.36 -1.34 7.28
CA ARG A 65 -10.51 -2.10 7.79
C ARG A 65 -10.09 -3.00 8.92
N SER A 66 -10.90 -3.07 9.98
CA SER A 66 -10.75 -4.08 11.02
C SER A 66 -10.71 -5.49 10.39
N PRO A 67 -9.89 -6.41 10.92
CA PRO A 67 -9.93 -7.80 10.47
C PRO A 67 -11.30 -8.41 10.82
N PRO A 68 -11.77 -9.39 10.04
CA PRO A 68 -12.98 -10.14 10.38
C PRO A 68 -12.83 -10.88 11.71
N GLU A 69 -13.95 -11.12 12.40
CA GLU A 69 -13.95 -11.77 13.71
C GLU A 69 -13.82 -13.30 13.63
N ARG A 70 -14.17 -13.90 12.47
CA ARG A 70 -14.19 -15.35 12.28
C ARG A 70 -13.28 -15.77 11.11
N PRO A 71 -12.61 -16.92 11.22
CA PRO A 71 -11.90 -17.52 10.09
C PRO A 71 -12.80 -17.69 8.87
N LEU A 72 -12.26 -17.46 7.68
CA LEU A 72 -12.91 -17.61 6.37
C LEU A 72 -14.06 -16.64 6.08
N GLU A 73 -14.28 -15.64 6.94
CA GLU A 73 -15.30 -14.63 6.71
C GLU A 73 -14.92 -13.67 5.56
N GLU A 74 -13.63 -13.36 5.41
CA GLU A 74 -13.09 -12.59 4.30
C GLU A 74 -11.75 -13.19 3.84
N VAL A 75 -11.70 -13.58 2.57
CA VAL A 75 -10.47 -14.07 1.92
C VAL A 75 -10.04 -13.06 0.87
N GLU A 76 -8.80 -12.58 1.00
CA GLU A 76 -8.15 -11.75 0.00
C GLU A 76 -7.47 -12.63 -1.05
N VAL A 77 -7.61 -12.24 -2.31
CA VAL A 77 -6.85 -12.85 -3.41
C VAL A 77 -5.75 -11.89 -3.79
N ASP A 78 -4.52 -12.39 -3.77
CA ASP A 78 -3.37 -11.65 -4.27
C ASP A 78 -2.68 -12.44 -5.38
N HIS A 79 -2.23 -11.71 -6.39
CA HIS A 79 -1.46 -12.26 -7.50
C HIS A 79 -0.11 -11.55 -7.57
N CYS A 80 0.98 -12.30 -7.47
CA CYS A 80 2.33 -11.75 -7.44
C CYS A 80 3.23 -12.47 -8.44
N LEU A 81 3.94 -11.71 -9.27
CA LEU A 81 5.00 -12.25 -10.11
C LEU A 81 6.24 -12.48 -9.25
N ILE A 82 6.53 -13.74 -8.94
CA ILE A 82 7.64 -14.09 -8.04
C ILE A 82 8.96 -13.63 -8.66
N ASP A 83 9.84 -13.05 -7.84
CA ASP A 83 11.19 -12.66 -8.25
C ASP A 83 12.16 -13.85 -8.21
N LEU A 84 11.81 -14.91 -8.95
CA LEU A 84 12.61 -16.12 -9.10
C LEU A 84 12.45 -16.64 -10.53
N VAL A 85 13.57 -17.02 -11.16
CA VAL A 85 13.56 -17.67 -12.47
C VAL A 85 13.58 -19.18 -12.28
N VAL A 86 12.56 -19.87 -12.78
CA VAL A 86 12.48 -21.32 -12.74
C VAL A 86 13.23 -21.89 -13.94
N VAL A 87 13.98 -22.97 -13.72
CA VAL A 87 14.79 -23.65 -14.74
C VAL A 87 14.26 -25.05 -14.94
N HIS A 88 14.19 -25.49 -16.19
CA HIS A 88 13.81 -26.85 -16.53
C HIS A 88 14.87 -27.84 -16.01
N PRO A 89 14.47 -28.90 -15.27
CA PRO A 89 15.42 -29.77 -14.58
C PRO A 89 16.37 -30.52 -15.52
N GLU A 90 15.89 -31.00 -16.66
CA GLU A 90 16.72 -31.77 -17.61
C GLU A 90 17.48 -30.89 -18.61
N SER A 91 16.78 -30.01 -19.33
CA SER A 91 17.39 -29.17 -20.37
C SER A 91 18.19 -27.97 -19.86
N GLY A 92 18.07 -27.61 -18.57
CA GLY A 92 18.69 -26.40 -18.01
C GLY A 92 18.12 -25.09 -18.57
N ARG A 93 17.04 -25.15 -19.37
CA ARG A 93 16.44 -23.98 -20.00
C ARG A 93 15.67 -23.14 -18.97
N ALA A 94 15.90 -21.83 -18.95
CA ALA A 94 15.09 -20.91 -18.17
C ALA A 94 13.64 -20.88 -18.68
N LEU A 95 12.69 -21.20 -17.81
CA LEU A 95 11.24 -21.16 -18.08
C LEU A 95 10.65 -19.77 -17.82
N GLY A 96 11.34 -18.94 -17.03
CA GLY A 96 10.95 -17.58 -16.70
C GLY A 96 10.47 -17.43 -15.26
N ARG A 97 9.75 -16.33 -14.99
CA ARG A 97 9.22 -16.01 -13.65
C ARG A 97 7.77 -16.46 -13.54
N PRO A 98 7.39 -17.26 -12.53
CA PRO A 98 6.02 -17.69 -12.34
C PRO A 98 5.20 -16.65 -11.58
N TRP A 99 3.91 -16.62 -11.87
CA TRP A 99 2.87 -15.98 -11.09
C TRP A 99 2.40 -16.88 -9.95
N LEU A 100 2.38 -16.32 -8.75
CA LEU A 100 1.73 -16.87 -7.57
C LEU A 100 0.34 -16.27 -7.43
N THR A 101 -0.68 -17.11 -7.32
CA THR A 101 -2.01 -16.73 -6.85
C THR A 101 -2.19 -17.29 -5.45
N ALA A 102 -2.44 -16.44 -4.47
CA ALA A 102 -2.63 -16.85 -3.08
C ALA A 102 -3.99 -16.39 -2.56
N LEU A 103 -4.66 -17.26 -1.82
CA LEU A 103 -5.89 -16.99 -1.09
C LEU A 103 -5.54 -16.85 0.39
N LEU A 104 -5.81 -15.68 0.96
CA LEU A 104 -5.36 -15.29 2.29
C LEU A 104 -6.56 -15.00 3.19
N ASP A 105 -6.76 -15.79 4.23
CA ASP A 105 -7.78 -15.50 5.24
C ASP A 105 -7.37 -14.28 6.05
N ARG A 106 -8.21 -13.23 6.06
CA ARG A 106 -7.86 -11.98 6.75
C ARG A 106 -7.88 -12.09 8.26
N ALA A 107 -8.73 -12.96 8.82
CA ALA A 107 -8.87 -13.13 10.26
C ALA A 107 -7.65 -13.83 10.86
N THR A 108 -7.22 -14.95 10.27
CA THR A 108 -6.11 -15.77 10.79
C THR A 108 -4.76 -15.49 10.14
N ARG A 109 -4.75 -14.78 9.00
CA ARG A 109 -3.57 -14.60 8.13
C ARG A 109 -3.05 -15.90 7.50
N MET A 110 -3.82 -16.99 7.59
CA MET A 110 -3.46 -18.25 6.96
C MET A 110 -3.66 -18.20 5.45
N ILE A 111 -2.73 -18.79 4.72
CA ILE A 111 -2.90 -19.05 3.29
C ILE A 111 -3.78 -20.29 3.17
N VAL A 112 -4.97 -20.11 2.59
CA VAL A 112 -5.98 -21.18 2.47
C VAL A 112 -5.97 -21.83 1.10
N GLY A 113 -5.34 -21.22 0.09
CA GLY A 113 -5.22 -21.83 -1.24
C GLY A 113 -4.12 -21.16 -2.06
N VAL A 114 -3.48 -21.93 -2.93
CA VAL A 114 -2.33 -21.46 -3.73
C VAL A 114 -2.38 -22.06 -5.15
N HIS A 115 -1.98 -21.26 -6.13
CA HIS A 115 -1.68 -21.74 -7.46
C HIS A 115 -0.45 -21.02 -8.03
N LEU A 116 0.48 -21.81 -8.60
CA LEU A 116 1.69 -21.33 -9.24
C LEU A 116 1.63 -21.66 -10.74
N SER A 117 1.82 -20.66 -11.60
CA SER A 117 1.77 -20.83 -13.06
C SER A 117 2.68 -19.82 -13.77
N PHE A 118 3.10 -20.10 -15.00
CA PHE A 118 3.77 -19.11 -15.85
C PHE A 118 2.79 -18.21 -16.60
N GLU A 119 1.50 -18.52 -16.55
CA GLU A 119 0.45 -17.70 -17.14
C GLU A 119 0.14 -16.50 -16.25
N ALA A 120 -0.21 -15.38 -16.89
CA ALA A 120 -0.65 -14.18 -16.19
C ALA A 120 -1.92 -14.45 -15.35
N PRO A 121 -2.18 -13.66 -14.29
CA PRO A 121 -3.34 -13.83 -13.44
C PRO A 121 -4.63 -13.81 -14.24
N SER A 122 -5.44 -14.85 -14.04
CA SER A 122 -6.72 -15.01 -14.71
C SER A 122 -7.74 -15.64 -13.79
N TYR A 123 -9.00 -15.67 -14.25
CA TYR A 123 -10.06 -16.42 -13.57
C TYR A 123 -9.70 -17.91 -13.41
N ALA A 124 -9.00 -18.50 -14.40
CA ALA A 124 -8.51 -19.86 -14.29
C ALA A 124 -7.48 -20.01 -13.17
N SER A 125 -6.57 -19.04 -13.01
CA SER A 125 -5.59 -19.05 -11.91
C SER A 125 -6.28 -19.02 -10.54
N LEU A 126 -7.35 -18.24 -10.40
CA LEU A 126 -8.17 -18.18 -9.20
C LEU A 126 -8.93 -19.48 -8.94
N GLN A 127 -9.57 -20.06 -9.96
CA GLN A 127 -10.23 -21.37 -9.84
C GLN A 127 -9.26 -22.46 -9.42
N ARG A 128 -8.05 -22.48 -9.97
CA ARG A 128 -7.00 -23.44 -9.58
C ARG A 128 -6.56 -23.23 -8.14
N ALA A 129 -6.43 -21.99 -7.68
CA ALA A 129 -6.08 -21.70 -6.30
C ALA A 129 -7.18 -22.15 -5.32
N LEU A 130 -8.46 -21.97 -5.70
CA LEU A 130 -9.61 -22.46 -4.96
C LEU A 130 -9.66 -23.99 -4.94
N ALA A 131 -9.38 -24.66 -6.08
CA ALA A 131 -9.37 -26.12 -6.15
C ALA A 131 -8.29 -26.78 -5.28
N HIS A 132 -7.19 -26.07 -5.01
CA HIS A 132 -6.15 -26.51 -4.06
C HIS A 132 -6.39 -26.02 -2.62
N SER A 133 -7.54 -25.40 -2.36
CA SER A 133 -7.95 -25.01 -1.02
C SER A 133 -8.61 -26.19 -0.31
N PRO A 134 -8.30 -26.47 0.96
CA PRO A 134 -9.03 -27.45 1.76
C PRO A 134 -10.41 -26.92 2.21
N VAL A 135 -10.72 -25.66 1.88
CA VAL A 135 -11.96 -24.97 2.26
C VAL A 135 -13.09 -25.35 1.31
N GLU A 136 -14.22 -25.80 1.85
CA GLU A 136 -15.40 -26.17 1.06
C GLU A 136 -16.03 -24.96 0.36
N GLU A 137 -16.45 -25.14 -0.89
CA GLU A 137 -16.95 -24.10 -1.79
C GLU A 137 -18.16 -23.32 -1.23
N GLY A 138 -18.94 -23.93 -0.33
CA GLY A 138 -20.10 -23.29 0.33
C GLY A 138 -19.76 -22.32 1.47
N SER A 139 -18.52 -22.32 1.95
CA SER A 139 -18.08 -21.47 3.07
C SER A 139 -17.58 -20.09 2.62
N LEU A 140 -17.19 -19.95 1.35
CA LEU A 140 -16.70 -18.69 0.79
C LEU A 140 -17.84 -17.96 0.06
N ARG A 141 -18.25 -16.81 0.58
CA ARG A 141 -19.24 -15.95 -0.10
C ARG A 141 -18.56 -14.75 -0.73
N ALA A 142 -18.68 -14.63 -2.04
CA ALA A 142 -18.21 -13.44 -2.75
C ALA A 142 -19.04 -12.22 -2.32
N ARG A 143 -18.43 -11.29 -1.58
CA ARG A 143 -18.96 -9.94 -1.40
C ARG A 143 -18.17 -9.01 -2.30
N ARG A 144 -18.86 -8.28 -3.17
CA ARG A 144 -18.26 -7.15 -3.90
C ARG A 144 -18.19 -5.95 -2.95
N TYR A 145 -17.02 -5.33 -2.91
CA TYR A 145 -16.81 -4.02 -2.30
C TYR A 145 -17.14 -2.92 -3.30
#